data_AF-A0A355GK25-F1
#
_entry.id   AF-A0A355GK25-F1
#
_cell.length_a   1.000
_cell.length_b   1.000
_cell.length_c   1.000
_cell.angle_alpha   90.00
_cell.angle_beta   90.00
_cell.angle_gamma   90.00
#
_symmetry.space_group_name_H-M   'P 1'
#
loop_
_entity.id
_entity.type
_entity.pdbx_description
1 polymer ?
#
loop_
_entity_poly.entity_id
_entity_poly.type
_entity_poly.pdbx_seq_one_letter_code
_entity_poly.pdbx_strand_id
1 'polypeptide(L)'
;SGLGFGIVEGVLYHSQVYQPLEMPLSIYLLRFFSVAMLHGCWTVISAACFYHLTENPDDQSHNPPTDIFEYTFLILISVIASMSLHSLYNVLISRYLFLGLLIAWLTVFVTVRVFDTPHEPQNLPHPDSAGVE
;
A
#
# COMPACT_ATOMS: atom_id res chain seq x y z
N SER A 1 3.28 -3.46 8.90
CA SER A 1 3.91 -2.24 9.46
C SER A 1 3.05 -0.99 9.21
N GLY A 2 2.66 -0.70 7.96
CA GLY A 2 1.84 0.46 7.60
C GLY A 2 0.60 0.68 8.46
N LEU A 3 -0.23 -0.36 8.63
CA LEU A 3 -1.43 -0.28 9.47
C LEU A 3 -1.12 0.18 10.90
N GLY A 4 -0.05 -0.34 11.50
CA GLY A 4 0.39 0.06 12.84
C GLY A 4 0.82 1.53 12.91
N PHE A 5 1.55 2.01 11.90
CA PHE A 5 1.90 3.43 11.77
C PHE A 5 0.65 4.31 11.69
N GLY A 6 -0.29 3.96 10.82
CA GLY A 6 -1.52 4.74 10.63
C GLY A 6 -2.46 4.72 11.85
N ILE A 7 -2.47 3.64 12.64
CA ILE A 7 -3.19 3.59 13.93
C ILE A 7 -2.57 4.59 14.91
N VAL A 8 -1.25 4.55 15.09
CA VAL A 8 -0.55 5.48 16.00
C VAL A 8 -0.75 6.93 15.55
N GLU A 9 -0.62 7.19 14.26
CA GLU A 9 -0.88 8.50 13.68
C GLU A 9 -2.32 8.95 13.92
N GLY A 10 -3.32 8.11 13.65
CA GLY A 10 -4.73 8.44 13.85
C GLY A 10 -5.06 8.76 15.31
N VAL A 11 -4.40 8.11 16.28
CA VAL A 11 -4.52 8.43 17.71
C VAL A 11 -3.83 9.76 18.05
N LEU A 12 -2.64 10.02 17.52
CA LEU A 12 -1.92 11.27 17.77
C LEU A 12 -2.58 12.48 17.12
N TYR A 13 -3.12 12.33 15.90
CA TYR A 13 -3.85 13.39 15.21
C TYR A 13 -5.13 13.77 15.97
N HIS A 14 -5.78 12.80 16.61
CA HIS A 14 -6.91 13.06 17.52
C HIS A 14 -6.52 14.00 18.65
N SER A 15 -5.39 13.71 19.32
CA SER A 15 -4.97 14.44 20.51
C SER A 15 -4.35 15.81 20.20
N GLN A 16 -3.74 15.99 19.02
CA GLN A 16 -2.97 17.19 18.69
C GLN A 16 -3.64 18.14 17.69
N VAL A 17 -4.44 17.64 16.74
CA VAL A 17 -4.99 18.44 15.63
C VAL A 17 -6.52 18.55 15.71
N TYR A 18 -7.19 17.58 16.34
CA TYR A 18 -8.66 17.50 16.42
C TYR A 18 -9.26 17.92 17.75
N GLN A 19 -8.58 18.75 18.55
CA GLN A 19 -9.31 19.65 19.44
C GLN A 19 -9.92 20.76 18.59
N PRO A 20 -11.24 20.70 18.39
CA PRO A 20 -12.14 21.42 19.28
C PRO A 20 -13.17 20.48 19.88
N LEU A 21 -13.78 20.84 21.00
CA LEU A 21 -14.90 20.14 21.66
C LEU A 21 -16.12 19.80 20.75
N GLU A 22 -16.07 20.12 19.46
CA GLU A 22 -17.21 20.14 18.53
C GLU A 22 -17.12 19.15 17.36
N MET A 23 -16.01 18.42 17.16
CA MET A 23 -15.96 17.43 16.06
C MET A 23 -16.82 16.19 16.40
N PRO A 24 -17.81 15.82 15.56
CA PRO A 24 -18.59 14.62 15.76
C PRO A 24 -17.71 13.37 15.77
N LEU A 25 -17.93 12.47 16.74
CA LEU A 25 -17.21 11.20 16.88
C LEU A 25 -17.21 10.39 15.57
N SER A 26 -18.31 10.44 14.80
CA SER A 26 -18.43 9.76 13.51
C SER A 26 -17.40 10.24 12.49
N ILE A 27 -17.13 11.55 12.42
CA ILE A 27 -16.14 12.13 11.50
C ILE A 27 -14.73 11.71 11.93
N TYR A 28 -14.48 11.71 13.24
CA TYR A 28 -13.21 11.21 13.79
C TYR A 28 -12.97 9.75 13.40
N LEU A 29 -13.94 8.86 13.66
CA LEU A 29 -13.81 7.43 13.35
C LEU A 29 -13.61 7.20 11.86
N LEU A 30 -14.34 7.91 11.00
CA LEU A 30 -14.16 7.83 9.56
C LEU A 30 -12.72 8.15 9.16
N ARG A 31 -12.18 9.27 9.65
CA ARG A 31 -10.79 9.69 9.37
C ARG A 31 -9.77 8.70 9.93
N PHE A 32 -9.96 8.24 11.15
CA PHE A 32 -9.08 7.28 11.81
C PHE A 32 -8.96 5.99 11.00
N PHE A 33 -10.09 5.36 10.65
CA PHE A 33 -10.08 4.11 9.91
C PHE A 33 -9.52 4.29 8.49
N SER A 34 -9.86 5.38 7.80
CA SER A 34 -9.31 5.62 6.46
C SER A 34 -7.80 5.88 6.47
N VAL A 35 -7.28 6.63 7.44
CA VAL A 35 -5.82 6.85 7.57
C VAL A 35 -5.10 5.53 7.83
N ALA A 36 -5.55 4.75 8.80
CA ALA A 36 -4.95 3.46 9.13
C ALA A 36 -4.95 2.49 7.93
N MET A 37 -6.07 2.39 7.22
CA MET A 37 -6.20 1.53 6.05
C MET A 37 -5.35 2.00 4.87
N LEU A 38 -5.28 3.31 4.62
CA LEU A 38 -4.46 3.88 3.56
C LEU A 38 -2.97 3.61 3.80
N HIS A 39 -2.47 3.79 5.03
CA HIS A 39 -1.10 3.41 5.37
C HIS A 39 -0.82 1.93 5.16
N GLY A 40 -1.77 1.06 5.52
CA GLY A 40 -1.71 -0.36 5.20
C GLY A 40 -1.54 -0.60 3.70
N CYS A 41 -2.43 -0.03 2.88
CA CYS A 41 -2.44 -0.19 1.43
C CYS A 41 -1.15 0.34 0.77
N TRP A 42 -0.72 1.56 1.09
CA TRP A 42 0.50 2.14 0.53
C TRP A 42 1.74 1.34 0.92
N THR A 43 1.77 0.78 2.11
CA THR A 43 2.88 -0.10 2.52
C THR A 43 2.88 -1.41 1.73
N VAL A 44 1.71 -2.03 1.51
CA VAL A 44 1.60 -3.25 0.70
C VAL A 44 2.00 -2.96 -0.75
N ILE A 45 1.50 -1.87 -1.35
CA ILE A 45 1.86 -1.44 -2.70
C ILE A 45 3.37 -1.21 -2.80
N SER A 46 3.96 -0.47 -1.86
CA SER A 46 5.41 -0.24 -1.81
C SER A 46 6.19 -1.55 -1.72
N ALA A 47 5.78 -2.46 -0.85
CA ALA A 47 6.42 -3.76 -0.69
C ALA A 47 6.31 -4.62 -1.97
N ALA A 48 5.15 -4.61 -2.63
CA ALA A 48 4.95 -5.33 -3.88
C ALA A 48 5.77 -4.75 -5.04
N CYS A 49 5.82 -3.41 -5.16
CA CYS A 49 6.70 -2.76 -6.13
C CYS A 49 8.16 -3.15 -5.89
N PHE A 50 8.62 -3.09 -4.63
CA PHE A 50 9.97 -3.48 -4.27
C PHE A 50 10.24 -4.94 -4.62
N TYR A 51 9.32 -5.85 -4.26
CA TYR A 51 9.39 -7.27 -4.60
C TYR A 51 9.53 -7.49 -6.12
N HIS A 52 8.66 -6.88 -6.93
CA HIS A 52 8.72 -7.00 -8.38
C HIS A 52 9.98 -6.40 -9.00
N LEU A 53 10.53 -5.34 -8.42
CA LEU A 53 11.78 -4.72 -8.88
C LEU A 53 13.00 -5.61 -8.55
N THR A 54 12.99 -6.31 -7.41
CA THR A 54 14.14 -7.11 -6.96
C THR A 54 14.12 -8.56 -7.42
N GLU A 55 12.94 -9.14 -7.57
CA GLU A 55 12.74 -10.57 -7.80
C GLU A 55 11.96 -10.86 -9.10
N ASN A 56 11.94 -9.92 -10.07
CA ASN A 56 11.11 -10.03 -11.28
C ASN A 56 11.16 -11.45 -11.90
N PRO A 57 10.10 -12.28 -11.70
CA PRO A 57 10.17 -13.70 -12.02
C PRO A 57 10.15 -13.96 -13.53
N ASP A 58 9.73 -12.96 -14.32
CA ASP A 58 9.64 -13.02 -15.77
C ASP A 58 10.91 -12.54 -16.51
N ASP A 59 11.89 -11.98 -15.79
CA ASP A 59 13.12 -11.45 -16.38
C ASP A 59 14.35 -12.23 -15.91
N GLN A 60 14.76 -13.22 -16.70
CA GLN A 60 15.98 -14.00 -16.46
C GLN A 60 17.29 -13.18 -16.63
N SER A 61 17.20 -11.92 -17.06
CA SER A 61 18.35 -11.02 -17.22
C SER A 61 18.48 -9.97 -16.12
N HIS A 62 17.48 -9.81 -15.25
CA HIS A 62 17.55 -8.88 -14.14
C HIS A 62 18.49 -9.40 -13.06
N ASN A 63 19.69 -8.83 -13.00
CA ASN A 63 20.52 -8.96 -11.82
C ASN A 63 19.83 -8.18 -10.69
N PRO A 64 19.62 -8.79 -9.50
CA PRO A 64 19.09 -8.05 -8.37
C PRO A 64 19.98 -6.81 -8.13
N PRO A 65 19.43 -5.70 -7.63
CA PRO A 65 20.22 -4.51 -7.36
C PRO A 65 21.44 -4.90 -6.51
N THR A 66 22.63 -4.69 -7.04
CA THR A 66 23.88 -5.12 -6.37
C THR A 66 24.44 -4.03 -5.46
N ASP A 67 23.94 -2.79 -5.62
CA ASP A 67 24.43 -1.62 -4.92
C ASP A 67 23.37 -1.08 -3.94
N ILE A 68 23.83 -0.73 -2.74
CA ILE A 68 23.02 -0.12 -1.68
C ILE A 68 22.41 1.22 -2.12
N PHE A 69 23.06 1.92 -3.06
CA PHE A 69 22.56 3.18 -3.62
C PHE A 69 21.25 2.97 -4.39
N GLU A 70 21.12 1.88 -5.14
CA GLU A 70 19.93 1.60 -5.95
C GLU A 70 18.74 1.24 -5.05
N TYR A 71 18.94 0.39 -4.04
CA TYR A 71 17.94 0.11 -3.02
C TYR A 71 17.49 1.38 -2.29
N THR A 72 18.45 2.22 -1.90
CA THR A 72 18.16 3.48 -1.18
C THR A 72 17.33 4.41 -2.06
N PHE A 73 17.66 4.51 -3.35
CA PHE A 73 16.91 5.33 -4.31
C PHE A 73 15.46 4.83 -4.48
N LEU A 74 15.26 3.53 -4.66
CA LEU A 74 13.91 2.94 -4.79
C LEU A 74 13.06 3.14 -3.53
N ILE A 75 13.65 2.93 -2.35
CA ILE A 75 12.99 3.20 -1.07
C ILE A 75 12.63 4.68 -0.96
N LEU A 76 13.54 5.58 -1.33
CA LEU A 76 13.31 7.02 -1.27
C LEU A 76 12.14 7.44 -2.16
N ILE A 77 12.10 6.97 -3.41
CA ILE A 77 10.99 7.28 -4.34
C ILE A 77 9.66 6.76 -3.79
N SER A 78 9.66 5.55 -3.23
CA SER A 78 8.45 4.98 -2.60
C SER A 78 7.98 5.81 -1.39
N VAL A 79 8.90 6.22 -0.53
CA VAL A 79 8.59 7.07 0.63
C VAL A 79 8.06 8.43 0.20
N ILE A 80 8.68 9.07 -0.81
CA ILE A 80 8.21 10.36 -1.34
C ILE A 80 6.79 10.21 -1.89
N ALA A 81 6.54 9.20 -2.72
CA ALA A 81 5.22 8.94 -3.27
C ALA A 81 4.17 8.72 -2.17
N SER A 82 4.50 7.91 -1.15
CA SER A 82 3.62 7.67 0.00
C SER A 82 3.35 8.95 0.79
N MET A 83 4.34 9.80 1.04
CA MET A 83 4.18 11.07 1.77
C MET A 83 3.36 12.08 0.97
N SER A 84 3.53 12.13 -0.36
CA SER A 84 2.72 12.97 -1.24
C SER A 84 1.25 12.54 -1.24
N LEU A 85 0.97 11.24 -1.38
CA LEU A 85 -0.39 10.70 -1.32
C LEU A 85 -1.04 10.93 0.05
N HIS A 86 -0.28 10.73 1.11
CA HIS A 86 -0.72 11.01 2.48
C HIS A 86 -1.09 12.48 2.68
N SER A 87 -0.21 13.40 2.25
CA SER A 87 -0.45 14.84 2.35
C SER A 87 -1.67 15.28 1.53
N LEU A 88 -1.81 14.74 0.31
CA LEU A 88 -2.96 15.01 -0.55
C LEU A 88 -4.25 14.51 0.09
N TYR A 89 -4.24 13.31 0.68
CA TYR A 89 -5.39 12.75 1.40
C TYR A 89 -5.79 13.65 2.58
N ASN A 90 -4.85 14.15 3.38
CA ASN A 90 -5.14 15.05 4.50
C ASN A 90 -5.78 16.38 4.04
N VAL A 91 -5.32 16.94 2.91
CA VAL A 91 -5.94 18.13 2.32
C VAL A 91 -7.35 17.83 1.81
N LEU A 92 -7.55 16.70 1.16
CA LEU A 92 -8.86 16.31 0.63
C LEU A 92 -9.87 16.03 1.73
N ILE A 93 -9.51 15.27 2.76
CA ILE A 93 -10.44 14.91 3.85
C ILE A 93 -10.79 16.12 4.73
N SER A 94 -9.90 17.11 4.80
CA SER A 94 -10.15 18.37 5.52
C SER A 94 -11.05 19.34 4.75
N ARG A 95 -10.94 19.40 3.42
CA ARG A 95 -11.74 20.31 2.57
C ARG A 95 -13.02 19.68 2.01
N TYR A 96 -12.97 18.40 1.67
CA TYR A 96 -14.01 17.67 0.93
C TYR A 96 -14.13 16.23 1.46
N LEU A 97 -14.82 16.05 2.60
CA LEU A 97 -14.92 14.77 3.31
C LEU A 97 -15.30 13.59 2.38
N PHE A 98 -16.36 13.73 1.57
CA PHE A 98 -16.82 12.68 0.67
C PHE A 98 -15.78 12.31 -0.41
N LEU A 99 -15.08 13.30 -0.97
CA LEU A 99 -14.06 13.06 -1.98
C LEU A 99 -12.84 12.35 -1.37
N GLY A 100 -12.42 12.77 -0.18
CA GLY A 100 -11.35 12.10 0.57
C GLY A 100 -11.69 10.64 0.90
N LEU A 101 -12.93 10.38 1.34
CA LEU A 101 -13.41 9.02 1.61
C LEU A 101 -13.51 8.17 0.33
N LEU A 102 -13.97 8.76 -0.78
CA LEU A 102 -14.02 8.07 -2.07
C LEU A 102 -12.62 7.64 -2.52
N ILE A 103 -11.61 8.51 -2.38
CA ILE A 103 -10.23 8.19 -2.73
C ILE A 103 -9.65 7.11 -1.80
N ALA A 104 -9.95 7.17 -0.51
CA ALA A 104 -9.56 6.13 0.43
C ALA A 104 -10.16 4.76 0.03
N TRP A 105 -11.46 4.74 -0.26
CA TRP A 105 -12.16 3.55 -0.72
C TRP A 105 -11.58 3.00 -2.03
N LEU A 106 -11.35 3.86 -3.02
CA LEU A 106 -10.75 3.48 -4.31
C LEU A 106 -9.36 2.86 -4.11
N THR A 107 -8.53 3.45 -3.25
CA THR A 107 -7.19 2.92 -2.96
C THR A 107 -7.28 1.51 -2.37
N VAL A 108 -8.15 1.31 -1.38
CA VAL A 108 -8.36 0.00 -0.77
C VAL A 108 -8.90 -0.99 -1.80
N PHE A 109 -9.91 -0.60 -2.57
CA PHE A 109 -10.54 -1.44 -3.59
C PHE A 109 -9.52 -1.91 -4.64
N VAL A 110 -8.73 -0.98 -5.18
CA VAL A 110 -7.69 -1.31 -6.17
C VAL A 110 -6.63 -2.22 -5.54
N THR A 111 -6.18 -1.91 -4.32
CA THR A 111 -5.20 -2.75 -3.60
C THR A 111 -5.72 -4.17 -3.48
N VAL A 112 -6.92 -4.36 -2.92
CA VAL A 112 -7.54 -5.68 -2.77
C VAL A 112 -7.66 -6.37 -4.12
N ARG A 113 -8.15 -5.69 -5.16
CA ARG A 113 -8.32 -6.30 -6.49
C ARG A 113 -7.01 -6.72 -7.14
N VAL A 114 -5.95 -5.95 -6.96
CA VAL A 114 -4.62 -6.30 -7.49
C VAL A 114 -4.11 -7.56 -6.78
N PHE A 115 -4.25 -7.64 -5.46
CA PHE A 115 -3.67 -8.72 -4.65
C PHE A 115 -4.57 -9.95 -4.45
N ASP A 116 -5.88 -9.87 -4.70
CA ASP A 116 -6.81 -11.02 -4.67
C ASP A 116 -6.87 -11.80 -5.99
N THR A 117 -6.16 -11.36 -7.04
CA THR A 117 -6.16 -12.06 -8.32
C THR A 117 -5.56 -13.46 -8.11
N PRO A 118 -6.31 -14.56 -8.35
CA PRO A 118 -5.80 -15.90 -8.14
C PRO A 118 -4.58 -16.13 -9.04
N HIS A 119 -3.44 -16.52 -8.46
CA HIS A 119 -2.36 -17.10 -9.26
C HIS A 119 -2.89 -18.41 -9.86
N GLU A 120 -3.16 -18.39 -11.15
CA GLU A 120 -3.45 -19.60 -11.91
C GLU A 120 -2.25 -20.56 -11.69
N PRO A 121 -2.46 -21.75 -11.12
CA PRO A 121 -1.37 -22.66 -10.85
C PRO A 121 -0.72 -23.01 -12.18
N GLN A 122 0.55 -22.64 -12.36
CA GLN A 122 1.37 -23.13 -13.46
C GLN A 122 1.27 -24.66 -13.47
N ASN A 123 0.61 -25.19 -14.49
CA ASN A 123 0.48 -26.62 -14.72
C ASN A 123 1.89 -27.24 -14.72
N LEU A 124 2.24 -27.93 -13.64
CA LEU A 124 3.45 -28.74 -13.56
C LEU A 124 3.42 -29.75 -14.73
N PRO A 125 4.51 -29.89 -15.50
CA PRO A 125 4.60 -30.92 -16.52
C PRO A 125 4.39 -32.29 -15.86
N HIS A 126 3.37 -33.02 -16.28
CA HIS A 126 3.11 -34.40 -15.87
C HIS A 126 4.31 -35.26 -16.29
N PRO A 127 5.01 -35.96 -15.38
CA PRO A 127 6.16 -36.79 -15.74
C PRO A 127 5.66 -38.15 -16.24
N ASP A 128 4.91 -38.19 -17.33
CA ASP A 128 4.45 -39.45 -17.95
C ASP A 128 4.60 -39.39 -19.46
N SER A 129 5.83 -39.52 -19.95
CA SER A 129 6.12 -40.17 -21.23
C SER A 129 7.62 -40.12 -21.55
N ALA A 130 8.36 -41.17 -21.17
CA ALA A 130 9.38 -41.82 -22.02
C ALA A 130 10.21 -42.83 -21.18
N GLY A 131 9.53 -43.84 -20.67
CA GLY A 131 10.13 -45.15 -20.44
C GLY A 131 9.34 -46.16 -21.23
N VAL A 132 9.64 -46.33 -22.53
CA VAL A 132 9.35 -47.54 -23.32
C VAL A 132 10.44 -47.67 -24.38
N GLU A 133 11.28 -48.68 -24.18
CA GLU A 133 12.15 -49.44 -25.11
C GLU A 133 13.12 -48.72 -26.06
#